data_AF-A0A3D5QCS7-F1
#
_entry.id   AF-A0A3D5QCS7-F1
#
_cell.length_a   1.000
_cell.length_b   1.000
_cell.length_c   1.000
_cell.angle_alpha   90.00
_cell.angle_beta   90.00
_cell.angle_gamma   90.00
#
_symmetry.space_group_name_H-M   'P 1'
#
loop_
_entity.id
_entity.type
_entity.pdbx_description
1 polymer ?
#
loop_
_entity_poly.entity_id
_entity_poly.type
_entity_poly.pdbx_seq_one_letter_code
_entity_poly.pdbx_strand_id
1 'polypeptide(L)'
;MFNKFRKLGISFLAVGVFALLTASVASAQVTLQEIKERGYVRVATANEIPYGYVDASGNAMGAGPEVARAVLKRMGIEDIQWVVTSFSSLIPGLKANRFD
;
A
#
# COMPACT_ATOMS: atom_id res chain seq x y z
N MET A 1 50.66 20.72 -23.27
CA MET A 1 49.72 21.37 -22.33
C MET A 1 48.25 21.28 -22.82
N PHE A 2 47.73 20.10 -23.22
CA PHE A 2 46.39 20.04 -23.86
C PHE A 2 45.47 18.85 -23.50
N ASN A 3 45.78 18.04 -22.47
CA ASN A 3 44.95 16.85 -22.16
C ASN A 3 44.13 16.90 -20.85
N LYS A 4 43.96 18.08 -20.25
CA LYS A 4 43.19 18.24 -19.00
C LYS A 4 41.70 18.58 -19.20
N PHE A 5 41.30 19.02 -20.39
CA PHE A 5 39.94 19.52 -20.66
C PHE A 5 38.93 18.46 -21.10
N ARG A 6 39.37 17.28 -21.56
CA ARG A 6 38.46 16.21 -22.05
C ARG A 6 37.85 15.35 -20.93
N LYS A 7 38.41 15.39 -19.71
CA LYS A 7 37.93 14.62 -18.55
C LYS A 7 36.86 15.35 -17.73
N LEU A 8 36.59 16.63 -18.00
CA LEU A 8 35.66 17.43 -17.20
C LEU A 8 34.19 17.26 -17.62
N GLY A 9 33.93 16.92 -18.89
CA GLY A 9 32.56 16.68 -19.40
C GLY A 9 31.96 15.33 -18.99
N ILE A 10 32.79 14.35 -18.65
CA ILE A 10 32.35 12.98 -18.32
C ILE A 10 31.86 12.90 -16.85
N SER A 11 32.41 13.73 -15.95
CA SER A 11 31.99 13.76 -14.55
C SER A 11 30.63 14.42 -14.31
N PHE A 12 30.18 15.34 -15.18
CA PHE A 12 28.85 15.96 -15.05
C PHE A 12 27.71 15.04 -15.51
N LEU A 13 27.96 14.18 -16.50
CA LEU A 13 26.95 13.23 -16.99
C LEU A 13 26.68 12.10 -15.99
N ALA A 14 27.69 11.69 -15.22
CA ALA A 14 27.56 10.65 -14.20
C ALA A 14 26.71 11.09 -12.98
N VAL A 15 26.73 12.39 -12.62
CA VAL A 15 25.93 12.92 -11.51
C VAL A 15 24.45 13.07 -11.91
N GLY A 16 24.16 13.44 -13.16
CA GLY A 16 22.78 13.57 -13.65
C GLY A 16 22.00 12.25 -13.73
N VAL A 17 22.68 11.15 -14.06
CA VAL A 17 22.06 9.81 -14.12
C VAL A 17 21.79 9.23 -12.72
N PHE A 18 22.62 9.55 -11.73
CA PHE A 18 22.42 9.06 -10.35
C PHE A 18 21.23 9.74 -9.65
N ALA A 19 20.95 11.01 -9.95
CA ALA A 19 19.83 11.75 -9.36
C ALA A 19 18.44 11.26 -9.84
N LEU A 20 18.33 10.66 -11.03
CA LEU A 20 17.08 10.07 -11.52
C LEU A 20 16.75 8.73 -10.85
N LEU A 21 17.74 8.02 -10.29
CA LEU A 21 17.52 6.72 -9.62
C LEU A 21 17.00 6.86 -8.19
N THR A 22 17.02 8.07 -7.61
CA THR A 22 16.51 8.34 -6.26
C THR A 22 15.16 9.05 -6.24
N ALA A 23 14.47 9.16 -7.39
CA ALA A 23 13.10 9.63 -7.41
C ALA A 23 12.23 8.62 -6.64
N SER A 24 11.96 8.93 -5.37
CA SER A 24 11.01 8.16 -4.58
C SER A 24 9.67 8.25 -5.29
N VAL A 25 9.23 7.15 -5.88
CA VAL A 25 7.86 7.02 -6.37
C VAL A 25 6.99 7.16 -5.13
N ALA A 26 6.41 8.34 -4.92
CA ALA A 26 5.37 8.50 -3.92
C ALA A 26 4.27 7.52 -4.31
N SER A 27 4.04 6.50 -3.49
CA SER A 27 2.93 5.58 -3.69
C SER A 27 1.65 6.40 -3.58
N ALA A 28 1.00 6.66 -4.72
CA ALA A 28 -0.32 7.25 -4.71
C ALA A 28 -1.24 6.35 -3.87
N GLN A 29 -2.02 6.97 -2.98
CA GLN A 29 -3.02 6.25 -2.21
C GLN A 29 -4.02 5.61 -3.18
N VAL A 30 -4.41 4.35 -2.93
CA VAL A 30 -5.41 3.67 -3.74
C VAL A 30 -6.73 4.43 -3.67
N THR A 31 -7.31 4.68 -4.83
CA THR A 31 -8.59 5.38 -4.99
C THR A 31 -9.75 4.39 -4.96
N LEU A 32 -10.95 4.90 -4.64
CA LEU A 32 -12.17 4.10 -4.72
C LEU A 32 -12.44 3.59 -6.15
N GLN A 33 -12.08 4.37 -7.16
CA GLN A 33 -12.26 3.96 -8.56
C GLN A 33 -11.40 2.73 -8.88
N GLU A 34 -10.12 2.73 -8.48
CA GLU A 34 -9.24 1.58 -8.65
C GLU A 34 -9.75 0.35 -7.90
N ILE A 35 -10.29 0.51 -6.68
CA ILE A 35 -10.91 -0.58 -5.92
C ILE A 35 -12.11 -1.16 -6.68
N LYS A 36 -12.97 -0.30 -7.24
CA LYS A 36 -14.16 -0.72 -8.00
C LYS A 36 -13.79 -1.42 -9.31
N GLU A 37 -12.81 -0.91 -10.03
CA GLU A 37 -12.30 -1.51 -11.28
C GLU A 37 -11.65 -2.86 -11.02
N ARG A 38 -10.90 -2.98 -9.91
CA ARG A 38 -10.25 -4.22 -9.48
C ARG A 38 -11.23 -5.26 -8.90
N GLY A 39 -12.38 -4.81 -8.40
CA GLY A 39 -13.46 -5.67 -7.91
C GLY A 39 -13.32 -6.13 -6.46
N TYR A 40 -12.24 -5.78 -5.76
CA TYR A 40 -12.01 -6.16 -4.36
C TYR A 40 -11.25 -5.10 -3.57
N VAL A 41 -11.49 -5.07 -2.25
CA VAL A 41 -10.76 -4.26 -1.27
C VAL A 41 -10.00 -5.16 -0.30
N ARG A 42 -8.79 -4.75 0.07
CA ARG A 42 -7.94 -5.46 1.03
C ARG A 42 -8.00 -4.73 2.36
N VAL A 43 -8.47 -5.39 3.41
CA VAL A 43 -8.66 -4.78 4.74
C VAL A 43 -7.81 -5.51 5.76
N ALA A 44 -6.99 -4.76 6.49
CA ALA A 44 -6.15 -5.32 7.54
C ALA A 44 -6.81 -5.31 8.92
N THR A 45 -6.48 -6.31 9.74
CA THR A 45 -6.86 -6.39 11.14
C THR A 45 -5.68 -6.80 12.03
N ALA A 46 -5.64 -6.28 13.25
CA ALA A 46 -4.64 -6.62 14.27
C ALA A 46 -5.00 -7.86 15.11
N ASN A 47 -6.07 -8.58 14.75
CA ASN A 47 -6.58 -9.75 15.45
C ASN A 47 -7.03 -9.48 16.90
N GLU A 48 -7.73 -8.36 17.10
CA GLU A 48 -8.22 -7.91 18.40
C GLU A 48 -9.63 -8.46 18.66
N ILE A 49 -9.74 -9.53 19.44
CA ILE A 49 -11.05 -10.06 19.86
C ILE A 49 -11.64 -9.14 20.95
N PRO A 50 -12.92 -8.69 20.86
CA PRO A 50 -13.93 -9.03 19.85
C PRO A 50 -14.12 -7.97 18.76
N TYR A 51 -13.22 -6.99 18.64
CA TYR A 51 -13.40 -5.82 17.77
C TYR A 51 -13.17 -6.09 16.28
N GLY A 52 -12.08 -6.77 15.95
CA GLY A 52 -11.76 -7.13 14.57
C GLY A 52 -10.74 -8.26 14.56
N TYR A 53 -11.16 -9.43 14.13
CA TYR A 53 -10.32 -10.62 14.16
C TYR A 53 -10.70 -11.57 13.03
N VAL A 54 -9.82 -12.53 12.73
CA VAL A 54 -10.14 -13.62 11.81
C VAL A 54 -10.25 -14.89 12.64
N ASP A 55 -11.37 -15.60 12.51
CA ASP A 55 -11.61 -16.84 13.23
C ASP A 55 -10.79 -18.01 12.65
N ALA A 56 -10.82 -19.17 13.31
CA ALA A 56 -10.10 -20.36 12.88
C ALA A 56 -10.57 -20.91 11.51
N SER A 57 -11.75 -20.50 11.05
CA SER A 57 -12.29 -20.87 9.73
C SER A 57 -11.89 -19.87 8.64
N GLY A 58 -11.17 -18.79 8.99
CA GLY A 58 -10.76 -17.75 8.06
C GLY A 58 -11.77 -16.62 7.88
N ASN A 59 -12.86 -16.58 8.67
CA ASN A 59 -13.86 -15.52 8.56
C ASN A 59 -13.45 -14.30 9.39
N ALA A 60 -13.57 -13.11 8.83
CA ALA A 60 -13.39 -11.89 9.59
C ALA A 60 -14.63 -11.56 10.42
N MET A 61 -14.44 -11.42 11.73
CA MET A 61 -15.48 -11.29 12.74
C MET A 61 -15.25 -10.05 13.61
N GLY A 62 -16.31 -9.60 14.28
CA GLY A 62 -16.27 -8.46 15.21
C GLY A 62 -16.87 -7.19 14.63
N ALA A 63 -16.96 -6.15 15.47
CA ALA A 63 -17.62 -4.90 15.11
C ALA A 63 -17.00 -4.22 13.88
N GLY A 64 -15.67 -4.21 13.77
CA GLY A 64 -14.94 -3.63 12.64
C GLY A 64 -15.30 -4.29 11.31
N PRO A 65 -15.12 -5.62 11.17
CA PRO A 65 -15.51 -6.34 9.97
C PRO A 65 -16.98 -6.22 9.58
N GLU A 66 -17.92 -6.20 10.54
CA GLU A 66 -19.33 -6.02 10.22
C GLU A 66 -19.66 -4.62 9.69
N VAL A 67 -19.10 -3.58 10.31
CA VAL A 67 -19.28 -2.21 9.83
C VAL A 67 -18.65 -2.06 8.44
N ALA A 68 -17.44 -2.59 8.24
CA ALA A 68 -16.76 -2.55 6.94
C ALA A 68 -17.60 -3.23 5.85
N ARG A 69 -18.10 -4.46 6.10
CA ARG A 69 -19.02 -5.16 5.17
C ARG A 69 -20.25 -4.31 4.84
N ALA A 70 -20.90 -3.73 5.84
CA ALA A 70 -22.12 -2.94 5.64
C ALA A 70 -21.88 -1.66 4.84
N VAL A 71 -20.73 -1.02 5.00
CA VAL A 71 -20.34 0.19 4.26
C VAL A 71 -19.94 -0.18 2.82
N LEU A 72 -19.04 -1.14 2.65
CA LEU A 72 -18.52 -1.55 1.35
C LEU A 72 -19.61 -2.11 0.44
N LYS A 73 -20.56 -2.87 1.00
CA LYS A 73 -21.75 -3.34 0.26
C LYS A 73 -22.58 -2.17 -0.29
N ARG A 74 -22.78 -1.10 0.48
CA ARG A 74 -23.48 0.12 -0.01
C ARG A 74 -22.70 0.84 -1.10
N MET A 75 -21.39 0.67 -1.15
CA MET A 75 -20.51 1.24 -2.18
C MET A 75 -20.41 0.36 -3.44
N GLY A 76 -21.04 -0.82 -3.45
CA GLY A 76 -20.97 -1.80 -4.54
C GLY A 76 -19.70 -2.65 -4.54
N ILE A 77 -19.04 -2.81 -3.39
CA ILE A 77 -17.85 -3.65 -3.21
C ILE A 77 -18.23 -4.84 -2.34
N GLU A 78 -18.22 -6.03 -2.92
CA GLU A 78 -18.63 -7.26 -2.23
C GLU A 78 -17.45 -8.14 -1.82
N ASP A 79 -16.35 -8.12 -2.57
CA ASP A 79 -15.14 -8.89 -2.26
C ASP A 79 -14.22 -8.12 -1.30
N ILE A 80 -14.04 -8.67 -0.10
CA ILE A 80 -13.16 -8.14 0.94
C ILE A 80 -12.10 -9.20 1.27
N GLN A 81 -10.85 -8.88 0.96
CA GLN A 81 -9.70 -9.70 1.27
C GLN A 81 -9.12 -9.28 2.62
N TRP A 82 -9.24 -10.15 3.62
CA TRP A 82 -8.79 -9.87 4.97
C TRP A 82 -7.32 -10.21 5.18
N VAL A 83 -6.57 -9.28 5.76
CA VAL A 83 -5.14 -9.45 6.08
C VAL A 83 -4.95 -9.36 7.59
N VAL A 84 -4.44 -10.42 8.20
CA VAL A 84 -4.06 -10.38 9.63
C VAL A 84 -2.62 -9.88 9.74
N THR A 85 -2.39 -8.90 10.60
CA THR A 85 -1.06 -8.32 10.85
C THR A 85 -0.91 -7.89 12.31
N SER A 86 0.27 -7.45 12.74
CA SER A 86 0.43 -6.81 14.05
C SER A 86 -0.10 -5.37 14.03
N PHE A 87 -0.55 -4.88 15.18
CA PHE A 87 -1.02 -3.49 15.36
C PHE A 87 0.01 -2.46 14.87
N SER A 88 1.29 -2.64 15.22
CA SER A 88 2.38 -1.74 14.80
C SER A 88 2.61 -1.70 13.29
N SER A 89 2.13 -2.71 12.55
CA SER A 89 2.31 -2.82 11.10
C SER A 89 1.15 -2.24 10.30
N LEU A 90 0.05 -1.81 10.93
CA LEU A 90 -1.12 -1.27 10.22
C LEU A 90 -0.77 -0.03 9.39
N ILE A 91 -0.20 1.01 10.01
CA ILE A 91 0.16 2.25 9.31
C ILE A 91 1.26 2.02 8.25
N PRO A 92 2.38 1.33 8.57
CA PRO A 92 3.40 1.03 7.57
C PRO A 92 2.87 0.18 6.40
N GLY A 93 2.01 -0.79 6.67
CA GLY A 93 1.42 -1.66 5.64
C GLY A 93 0.49 -0.90 4.70
N LEU A 94 -0.31 0.03 5.23
CA LEU A 94 -1.17 0.91 4.43
C LEU A 94 -0.33 1.79 3.51
N LYS A 95 0.71 2.45 4.05
CA LYS A 95 1.64 3.28 3.26
C LYS A 95 2.37 2.49 2.18
N ALA A 96 2.69 1.23 2.45
CA ALA A 96 3.31 0.30 1.52
C ALA A 96 2.31 -0.38 0.56
N ASN A 97 1.05 0.06 0.54
CA ASN A 97 -0.01 -0.46 -0.33
C ASN A 97 -0.22 -1.98 -0.21
N ARG A 98 -0.05 -2.53 1.00
CA ARG A 98 -0.33 -3.96 1.28
C ARG A 98 -1.82 -4.21 1.49
N PHE A 99 -2.54 -3.17 1.89
CA PHE A 99 -4.00 -3.09 2.02
C PHE A 99 -4.42 -1.67 1.66
N ASP A 100 -5.73 -1.47 1.46
CA ASP A 100 -6.31 -0.23 0.92
C ASP A 100 -6.87 0.68 2.02
#